data_AF-A0A0M6WEW8-F1
#
_entry.id   AF-A0A0M6WEW8-F1
#
_cell.length_a   1.000
_cell.length_b   1.000
_cell.length_c   1.000
_cell.angle_alpha   90.00
_cell.angle_beta   90.00
_cell.angle_gamma   90.00
#
_symmetry.space_group_name_H-M   'P 1'
#
loop_
_entity.id
_entity.type
_entity.pdbx_description
1 polymer ?
#
loop_
_entity_poly.entity_id
_entity_poly.type
_entity_poly.pdbx_seq_one_letter_code
_entity_poly.pdbx_strand_id
1 'polypeptide(L)' 'MFPTINKKETGVNLRRIMDMRGVKPKDIQEYLGFGCVQSVYRWLDGAIHFVRMEEIRRVMLHIKINDMEDLAG' A
#
# COMPACT_ATOMS: atom_id res chain seq x y z
N MET A 1 19.64 17.60 6.18
CA MET A 1 19.36 16.70 5.04
C MET A 1 18.04 16.00 5.32
N PHE A 2 17.03 16.16 4.46
CA PHE A 2 15.77 15.42 4.60
C PHE A 2 15.93 14.03 3.97
N PRO A 3 15.44 12.95 4.59
CA PRO A 3 15.46 11.63 3.98
C PRO A 3 14.67 11.69 2.66
N THR A 4 15.33 11.34 1.56
CA THR A 4 14.68 11.31 0.24
C THR A 4 14.18 9.89 0.02
N ILE A 5 12.87 9.72 -0.03
CA ILE A 5 12.25 8.41 -0.23
C ILE A 5 12.30 8.05 -1.72
N ASN A 6 12.85 6.89 -2.03
CA ASN A 6 12.76 6.30 -3.37
C ASN A 6 11.35 5.73 -3.57
N LYS A 7 10.51 6.48 -4.30
CA LYS A 7 9.10 6.12 -4.55
C LYS A 7 8.97 4.79 -5.29
N LYS A 8 9.86 4.50 -6.24
CA LYS A 8 9.84 3.28 -7.03
C LYS A 8 10.14 2.07 -6.15
N GLU A 9 11.22 2.16 -5.38
CA GLU A 9 11.61 1.10 -4.45
C GLU A 9 10.56 0.87 -3.35
N THR A 10 9.94 1.95 -2.87
CA THR A 10 8.83 1.87 -1.90
C THR A 10 7.63 1.12 -2.47
N GLY A 11 7.24 1.43 -3.71
CA GLY A 11 6.14 0.73 -4.39
C GLY A 11 6.44 -0.75 -4.65
N VAL A 12 7.67 -1.09 -5.06
CA VAL A 12 8.13 -2.48 -5.22
C VAL A 12 8.09 -3.25 -3.90
N ASN A 13 8.61 -2.66 -2.81
CA ASN A 13 8.59 -3.29 -1.49
C ASN A 13 7.16 -3.49 -0.99
N LEU A 14 6.28 -2.52 -1.22
CA LEU A 14 4.89 -2.65 -0.84
C LEU A 14 4.17 -3.74 -1.62
N ARG A 15 4.38 -3.83 -2.95
CA ARG A 15 3.87 -4.94 -3.76
C ARG A 15 4.33 -6.29 -3.21
N ARG A 16 5.61 -6.44 -2.88
CA ARG A 16 6.15 -7.67 -2.28
C ARG A 16 5.44 -8.03 -0.97
N ILE A 17 5.20 -7.05 -0.10
CA ILE A 17 4.47 -7.27 1.16
C ILE A 17 3.03 -7.69 0.88
N MET A 18 2.35 -7.02 -0.06
CA MET A 18 0.99 -7.39 -0.46
C MET A 18 0.92 -8.83 -0.96
N ASP A 19 1.85 -9.22 -1.84
CA ASP A 19 1.91 -10.57 -2.41
C ASP A 19 2.17 -11.63 -1.32
N MET A 20 3.10 -11.37 -0.39
CA MET A 20 3.37 -12.26 0.75
C MET A 20 2.16 -12.44 1.67
N ARG A 21 1.27 -11.46 1.71
CA ARG A 21 0.10 -11.42 2.60
C ARG A 21 -1.21 -11.75 1.89
N GLY A 22 -1.19 -12.06 0.60
CA GLY A 22 -2.40 -12.29 -0.20
C GLY A 22 -3.30 -11.06 -0.38
N VAL A 23 -2.79 -9.86 -0.08
CA VAL A 23 -3.55 -8.60 -0.20
C VAL A 23 -3.60 -8.16 -1.65
N LYS A 24 -4.81 -8.00 -2.19
CA LYS A 24 -5.04 -7.63 -3.57
C LYS A 24 -5.07 -6.11 -3.72
N PRO A 25 -4.72 -5.58 -4.91
CA PRO A 25 -4.87 -4.16 -5.21
C PRO A 25 -6.29 -3.62 -5.01
N LYS A 26 -7.31 -4.48 -5.13
CA LYS A 26 -8.71 -4.12 -4.88
C LYS A 26 -8.95 -3.78 -3.41
N ASP A 27 -8.41 -4.57 -2.49
CA ASP A 27 -8.57 -4.35 -1.04
C ASP A 27 -7.99 -2.98 -0.64
N ILE A 28 -6.84 -2.61 -1.23
CA ILE A 28 -6.22 -1.30 -1.04
C ILE A 28 -7.06 -0.18 -1.66
N GLN A 29 -7.63 -0.41 -2.83
CA GLN A 29 -8.53 0.55 -3.48
C GLN A 29 -9.77 0.82 -2.63
N GLU A 30 -10.36 -0.23 -2.04
CA GLU A 30 -11.53 -0.13 -1.18
C GLU A 30 -11.17 0.56 0.16
N TYR A 31 -10.05 0.18 0.78
CA TYR A 31 -9.58 0.77 2.04
C TYR A 31 -9.24 2.27 1.92
N LEU A 32 -8.62 2.69 0.82
CA LEU A 32 -8.27 4.09 0.57
C LEU A 32 -9.39 4.89 -0.12
N GLY A 33 -10.48 4.23 -0.53
CA GLY A 33 -11.59 4.88 -1.23
C GLY A 33 -11.21 5.41 -2.62
N PHE A 34 -10.26 4.79 -3.33
CA PHE A 34 -9.94 5.19 -4.70
C PHE A 34 -11.08 4.82 -5.64
N GLY A 35 -11.36 5.68 -6.63
CA GLY A 35 -12.40 5.42 -7.62
C GLY A 35 -12.05 4.29 -8.61
N CYS A 36 -10.78 3.89 -8.72
CA CYS A 36 -10.39 2.77 -9.57
C CYS A 36 -9.13 2.04 -9.05
N VAL A 37 -9.05 0.74 -9.32
CA VAL A 37 -7.90 -0.10 -8.96
C VAL A 37 -6.63 0.32 -9.71
N GLN A 38 -6.78 0.98 -10.87
CA GLN A 38 -5.64 1.51 -11.63
C GLN A 38 -4.85 2.59 -10.88
N SER A 39 -5.50 3.32 -9.98
CA SER A 39 -4.80 4.26 -9.08
C SER A 39 -3.82 3.53 -8.16
N VAL A 40 -4.14 2.32 -7.70
CA VAL A 40 -3.26 1.50 -6.87
C VAL A 40 -2.06 1.01 -7.67
N TYR A 41 -2.25 0.54 -8.91
CA TYR A 41 -1.14 0.11 -9.76
C TYR A 41 -0.19 1.26 -10.10
N ARG A 42 -0.71 2.41 -10.48
CA ARG A 42 0.11 3.60 -10.77
C ARG A 42 0.84 4.13 -9.53
N TRP A 43 0.25 3.99 -8.36
CA TRP A 43 0.91 4.31 -7.09
C TRP A 43 2.09 3.37 -6.81
N LEU A 44 1.89 2.06 -6.95
CA LEU A 44 2.94 1.07 -6.76
C LEU A 44 4.05 1.16 -7.81
N ASP A 45 3.75 1.69 -8.99
CA ASP A 45 4.75 1.99 -10.01
C ASP A 45 5.56 3.27 -9.70
N GLY A 46 5.15 4.04 -8.68
CA GLY A 46 5.74 5.35 -8.35
C GLY A 46 5.33 6.47 -9.32
N ALA A 47 4.36 6.20 -10.21
CA ALA A 47 3.92 7.11 -11.27
C ALA A 47 2.94 8.19 -10.79
N ILE A 48 2.30 8.01 -9.62
CA ILE A 48 1.42 9.02 -9.02
C ILE A 48 2.16 9.78 -7.92
N HIS A 49 2.18 11.11 -8.05
CA HIS A 49 2.80 12.02 -7.10
C HIS A 49 1.92 12.32 -5.86
N PHE A 50 0.62 11.99 -5.93
CA PHE A 50 -0.41 12.44 -4.98
C PHE A 50 -0.89 11.33 -4.02
N VAL A 51 0.03 10.54 -3.48
CA VAL A 51 -0.28 9.70 -2.32
C VAL A 51 0.61 10.17 -1.18
N ARG A 52 0.02 10.89 -0.22
CA ARG A 52 0.76 11.44 0.93
C ARG A 52 1.35 10.29 1.75
N MET A 53 2.45 10.55 2.46
CA MET A 53 3.12 9.56 3.32
C MET A 53 2.18 8.89 4.33
N GLU A 54 1.13 9.61 4.74
CA GLU A 54 0.06 9.11 5.61
C GLU A 54 -0.66 7.89 5.01
N GLU A 55 -0.91 7.86 3.70
CA GLU A 55 -1.62 6.76 3.05
C GLU A 55 -0.73 5.50 2.97
N ILE A 56 0.58 5.66 2.72
CA ILE A 56 1.56 4.57 2.81
C ILE A 56 1.53 3.97 4.23
N ARG A 57 1.57 4.83 5.25
CA ARG A 57 1.50 4.40 6.65
C ARG A 57 0.18 3.68 6.95
N ARG A 58 -0.95 4.19 6.46
CA ARG A 58 -2.27 3.57 6.65
C ARG A 58 -2.35 2.20 5.99
N VAL A 59 -1.85 2.04 4.77
CA VAL A 59 -1.81 0.72 4.11
C VAL A 59 -0.90 -0.24 4.88
N MET A 60 0.29 0.19 5.31
CA MET A 60 1.17 -0.67 6.12
C MET A 60 0.53 -1.09 7.44
N LEU A 61 -0.23 -0.21 8.09
CA LEU A 61 -0.99 -0.55 9.29
C LEU A 61 -2.15 -1.50 8.98
N HIS A 62 -2.91 -1.27 7.90
CA HIS A 62 -4.01 -2.15 7.50
C HIS A 62 -3.53 -3.56 7.20
N ILE A 63 -2.43 -3.71 6.44
CA ILE A 63 -1.82 -5.01 6.17
C ILE A 63 -1.39 -5.69 7.49
N LYS A 64 -0.83 -4.94 8.46
CA LYS A 64 -0.48 -5.47 9.79
C LYS A 64 -1.68 -5.79 10.69
N ILE A 65 -2.79 -5.06 10.57
CA ILE A 65 -4.01 -5.29 11.35
C ILE A 65 -4.66 -6.60 10.92
N ASN A 66 -4.71 -6.88 9.61
CA ASN A 66 -5.20 -8.17 9.09
C ASN A 66 -4.40 -9.35 9.70
N ASP A 67 -3.08 -9.19 9.91
CA ASP A 67 -2.27 -10.22 10.59
C ASP A 67 -2.65 -10.47 12.06
N MET A 68 -3.23 -9.48 12.75
CA MET A 68 -3.69 -9.66 14.14
C MET A 68 -5.10 -10.24 14.23
N GLU A 69 -5.97 -9.98 13.24
CA GLU A 69 -7.32 -10.56 13.19
C GLU A 69 -7.29 -12.06 12.84
N ASP A 70 -6.37 -12.51 11.97
CA ASP A 70 -6.18 -13.94 11.65
C ASP A 70 -5.63 -14.79 12.83
N LEU A 71 -5.12 -14.16 13.89
CA LEU A 71 -4.65 -14.84 15.11
C LEU A 71 -5.72 -14.93 16.21
N ALA A 72 -6.87 -14.27 16.02
CA ALA A 72 -7.97 -14.25 16.97
C ALA A 72 -9.09 -15.27 16.63
N GLY A 73 -8.88 -16.11 15.61
CA GLY A 73 -9.76 -17.22 15.20
C GLY A 73 -9.45 -18.54 15.89
#